data_AF-A0A6A6AA62-F1
#
_entry.id   AF-A0A6A6AA62-F1
#
_cell.length_a   1.000
_cell.length_b   1.000
_cell.length_c   1.000
_cell.angle_alpha   90.00
_cell.angle_beta   90.00
_cell.angle_gamma   90.00
#
_symmetry.space_group_name_H-M   'P 1'
#
loop_
_entity.id
_entity.type
_entity.pdbx_description
1 polymer ?
#
loop_
_entity_poly.entity_id
_entity_poly.type
_entity_poly.pdbx_seq_one_letter_code
_entity_poly.pdbx_strand_id
1 'polypeptide(L)'
;MSWVSASPTSPTWPSNAEPALDNCRNLRLDGGPSPPGTAREHQTRPSSPHNGPQFPMDFDTASQSLSPGAAIHLPNLRLPATCDPPSETNPPKRAAWIVFGATGHMGRSLVRAILAHGDQCTAVGWTQENTPEQIEKWQDKNCLGLLCDVRVRETVEHVIKRSIEHWGTVDVITNCTGYGVIAACEDQDDYDLRNQFNTNFLGTLHIIQLSLPYFRAQNHGRYLIFSSTSGSLGVPGLGPYCATKYAVEGLIESMLYEIDIFNIKATLVEPGHVRLDEPDDHINPHNYASPGAGPPKPKRYGHFFVKPNPSEPYSALTSPAQHARRMVQWLNDRQPVSAVKSAELVWQLGHCSYPPLRLILGSYAVESIRDRLKSITEEIEDWKHLSFPATAPMDDEAASERGQDGDEGQEIE
;
A
#
# COMPACT_ATOMS: atom_id res chain seq x y z
N MET A 1 24.88 -9.63 -24.85
CA MET A 1 24.51 -10.87 -25.58
C MET A 1 25.44 -11.98 -25.14
N SER A 2 24.91 -13.21 -25.10
CA SER A 2 25.50 -14.51 -24.72
C SER A 2 25.50 -14.86 -23.22
N TRP A 3 24.46 -15.62 -22.86
CA TRP A 3 24.46 -16.57 -21.75
C TRP A 3 25.32 -17.78 -22.14
N VAL A 4 26.13 -18.30 -21.21
CA VAL A 4 26.73 -19.64 -21.33
C VAL A 4 26.25 -20.47 -20.15
N SER A 5 25.64 -21.60 -20.51
CA SER A 5 25.16 -22.68 -19.65
C SER A 5 26.30 -23.41 -18.95
N ALA A 6 26.13 -23.74 -17.67
CA ALA A 6 26.85 -24.82 -17.01
C ALA A 6 25.89 -25.64 -16.14
N SER A 7 25.76 -26.92 -16.48
CA SER A 7 25.09 -27.97 -15.69
C SER A 7 26.02 -28.49 -14.58
N PRO A 8 25.49 -29.19 -13.55
CA PRO A 8 25.98 -29.09 -12.19
C PRO A 8 27.07 -30.11 -11.86
N THR A 9 28.10 -29.66 -11.15
CA THR A 9 28.97 -30.52 -10.36
C THR A 9 28.83 -30.10 -8.90
N SER A 10 28.46 -31.04 -8.06
CA SER A 10 28.27 -30.90 -6.62
C SER A 10 29.62 -30.85 -5.90
N PRO A 11 29.87 -29.84 -5.05
CA PRO A 11 30.93 -29.92 -4.04
C PRO A 11 30.31 -30.26 -2.68
N THR A 12 30.87 -31.30 -2.06
CA THR A 12 30.66 -31.69 -0.66
C THR A 12 31.16 -30.59 0.28
N TRP A 13 30.31 -30.15 1.20
CA TRP A 13 30.64 -29.20 2.27
C TRP A 13 31.39 -29.89 3.42
N PRO A 14 32.45 -29.29 3.99
CA PRO A 14 33.03 -29.78 5.24
C PRO A 14 32.11 -29.45 6.43
N SER A 15 31.83 -30.46 7.24
CA SER A 15 31.13 -30.33 8.53
C SER A 15 32.04 -29.63 9.53
N ASN A 16 31.79 -28.34 9.78
CA ASN A 16 31.94 -27.65 11.07
C ASN A 16 31.76 -26.14 10.85
N ALA A 17 30.52 -25.68 10.98
CA ALA A 17 30.20 -24.28 11.22
C ALA A 17 28.90 -24.25 12.04
N GLU A 18 29.01 -23.93 13.32
CA GLU A 18 27.88 -23.65 14.20
C GLU A 18 27.10 -22.44 13.66
N PRO A 19 25.75 -22.48 13.55
CA PRO A 19 25.00 -21.31 13.16
C PRO A 19 24.76 -20.39 14.36
N ALA A 20 25.12 -19.12 14.19
CA ALA A 20 24.77 -18.02 15.07
C ALA A 20 23.25 -17.86 15.17
N LEU A 21 22.66 -18.52 16.15
CA LEU A 21 21.29 -18.37 16.63
C LEU A 21 21.32 -17.68 17.99
N ASP A 22 21.51 -16.35 18.05
CA ASP A 22 21.35 -15.67 19.35
C ASP A 22 20.96 -14.18 19.37
N ASN A 23 20.38 -13.61 18.31
CA ASN A 23 19.93 -12.20 18.34
C ASN A 23 18.40 -11.97 18.36
N CYS A 24 17.60 -12.99 18.70
CA CYS A 24 16.15 -12.84 18.91
C CYS A 24 15.69 -13.19 20.34
N ARG A 25 16.50 -12.85 21.35
CA ARG A 25 16.13 -13.02 22.78
C ARG A 25 16.48 -11.78 23.60
N ASN A 26 15.77 -10.68 23.41
CA ASN A 26 15.72 -9.59 24.40
C ASN A 26 14.31 -9.02 24.54
N LEU A 27 13.41 -9.87 25.04
CA LEU A 27 12.25 -9.46 25.83
C LEU A 27 12.08 -10.51 26.93
N ARG A 28 12.93 -10.44 27.97
CA ARG A 28 12.65 -11.08 29.26
C ARG A 28 12.32 -10.00 30.27
N LEU A 29 11.12 -10.11 30.80
CA LEU A 29 10.65 -9.45 32.01
C LEU A 29 11.46 -10.04 33.19
N ASP A 30 12.17 -9.19 33.91
CA ASP A 30 12.85 -9.58 35.15
C ASP A 30 11.83 -9.97 36.22
N GLY A 31 11.85 -11.25 36.59
CA GLY A 31 11.15 -11.79 37.74
C GLY A 31 12.14 -12.56 38.61
N GLY A 32 12.78 -11.87 39.56
CA GLY A 32 13.57 -12.47 40.63
C GLY A 32 12.70 -12.82 41.86
N PRO A 33 13.10 -13.80 42.69
CA PRO A 33 12.25 -14.37 43.74
C PRO A 33 12.36 -13.62 45.07
N SER A 34 11.25 -13.51 45.81
CA SER A 34 11.23 -12.98 47.20
C SER A 34 10.89 -14.10 48.21
N PRO A 35 11.58 -14.17 49.38
CA PRO A 35 11.39 -15.21 50.40
C PRO A 35 10.29 -14.84 51.44
N PRO A 36 9.95 -15.72 52.40
CA PRO A 36 8.58 -15.82 52.94
C PRO A 36 8.34 -15.05 54.25
N GLY A 37 7.06 -14.74 54.49
CA GLY A 37 6.48 -14.64 55.83
C GLY A 37 5.98 -13.27 56.26
N THR A 38 4.66 -13.10 56.38
CA THR A 38 3.91 -12.93 57.64
C THR A 38 2.56 -12.25 57.38
N ALA A 39 1.51 -12.79 57.98
CA ALA A 39 0.15 -12.31 57.89
C ALA A 39 -0.05 -11.01 58.68
N ARG A 40 -0.85 -10.07 58.15
CA ARG A 40 -1.78 -9.25 58.94
C ARG A 40 -2.78 -8.45 58.09
N GLU A 41 -4.05 -8.76 58.34
CA GLU A 41 -5.24 -7.92 58.51
C GLU A 41 -5.53 -6.71 57.61
N HIS A 42 -6.75 -6.77 57.06
CA HIS A 42 -7.55 -5.68 56.52
C HIS A 42 -7.54 -4.41 57.37
N GLN A 43 -7.29 -3.27 56.71
CA GLN A 43 -8.00 -2.03 57.01
C GLN A 43 -8.01 -1.07 55.82
N THR A 44 -9.20 -0.55 55.55
CA THR A 44 -9.57 0.40 54.51
C THR A 44 -9.18 1.84 54.88
N ARG A 45 -8.66 2.63 53.93
CA ARG A 45 -8.95 4.06 53.76
C ARG A 45 -8.37 4.63 52.44
N PRO A 46 -8.96 5.72 51.90
CA PRO A 46 -8.88 6.10 50.49
C PRO A 46 -7.75 7.10 50.21
N SER A 47 -7.19 7.08 48.99
CA SER A 47 -6.28 8.11 48.50
C SER A 47 -6.81 8.75 47.21
N SER A 48 -6.66 10.07 47.17
CA SER A 48 -7.10 11.03 46.13
C SER A 48 -6.30 10.90 44.83
N PRO A 49 -6.78 11.46 43.70
CA PRO A 49 -6.29 11.11 42.37
C PRO A 49 -5.02 11.89 42.00
N HIS A 50 -4.02 11.18 41.46
CA HIS A 50 -2.93 11.79 40.73
C HIS A 50 -3.38 12.10 39.29
N ASN A 51 -3.56 13.39 39.01
CA ASN A 51 -3.64 13.96 37.66
C ASN A 51 -2.29 13.79 36.95
N GLY A 52 -2.22 12.89 35.98
CA GLY A 52 -1.33 12.98 34.82
C GLY A 52 -2.19 13.23 33.58
N PRO A 53 -1.69 13.88 32.51
CA PRO A 53 -2.49 14.17 31.33
C PRO A 53 -2.80 12.88 30.57
N GLN A 54 -3.95 12.27 30.87
CA GLN A 54 -4.60 11.33 29.99
C GLN A 54 -5.21 12.14 28.85
N PHE A 55 -4.61 12.07 27.66
CA PHE A 55 -5.32 12.42 26.43
C PHE A 55 -6.44 11.38 26.25
N PRO A 56 -7.73 11.76 26.32
CA PRO A 56 -8.78 10.83 25.95
C PRO A 56 -8.75 10.73 24.43
N MET A 57 -8.30 9.58 23.92
CA MET A 57 -8.69 9.14 22.59
C MET A 57 -10.17 8.81 22.67
N ASP A 58 -11.02 9.82 22.48
CA ASP A 58 -12.46 9.68 22.28
C ASP A 58 -12.70 8.92 20.96
N PHE A 59 -12.69 7.59 21.04
CA PHE A 59 -13.10 6.70 19.97
C PHE A 59 -14.63 6.66 19.78
N ASP A 60 -15.39 7.45 20.56
CA ASP A 60 -16.86 7.41 20.63
C ASP A 60 -17.59 8.37 19.67
N THR A 61 -16.89 9.05 18.76
CA THR A 61 -17.54 9.48 17.51
C THR A 61 -17.68 8.27 16.58
N ALA A 62 -18.68 7.44 16.86
CA ALA A 62 -19.28 6.57 15.87
C ALA A 62 -19.67 7.43 14.65
N SER A 63 -18.75 7.52 13.69
CA SER A 63 -18.96 8.21 12.43
C SER A 63 -20.10 7.49 11.75
N GLN A 64 -21.28 8.11 11.77
CA GLN A 64 -22.37 7.82 10.85
C GLN A 64 -21.78 7.69 9.44
N SER A 65 -22.22 6.69 8.67
CA SER A 65 -21.86 6.57 7.27
C SER A 65 -22.26 7.86 6.57
N LEU A 66 -21.27 8.65 6.16
CA LEU A 66 -21.52 9.90 5.46
C LEU A 66 -21.96 9.56 4.04
N SER A 67 -22.99 10.23 3.54
CA SER A 67 -23.30 10.16 2.11
C SER A 67 -22.21 10.90 1.32
N PRO A 68 -21.99 10.56 0.04
CA PRO A 68 -21.09 11.31 -0.84
C PRO A 68 -21.38 12.81 -0.83
N GLY A 69 -22.65 13.21 -0.94
CA GLY A 69 -23.05 14.62 -0.88
C GLY A 69 -22.74 15.30 0.45
N ALA A 70 -22.82 14.58 1.58
CA ALA A 70 -22.44 15.14 2.88
C ALA A 70 -20.93 15.38 3.00
N ALA A 71 -20.10 14.56 2.35
CA ALA A 71 -18.65 14.70 2.39
C ALA A 71 -18.13 15.94 1.65
N ILE A 72 -18.79 16.32 0.54
CA ILE A 72 -18.47 17.53 -0.26
C ILE A 72 -18.45 18.80 0.60
N HIS A 73 -19.36 18.86 1.57
CA HIS A 73 -19.57 20.04 2.42
C HIS A 73 -18.76 20.02 3.72
N LEU A 74 -17.89 19.02 3.93
CA LEU A 74 -17.05 18.97 5.13
C LEU A 74 -15.89 19.98 5.01
N PRO A 75 -15.83 21.02 5.86
CA PRO A 75 -14.85 22.11 5.71
C PRO A 75 -13.40 21.66 5.91
N ASN A 76 -13.17 20.62 6.72
CA ASN A 76 -11.83 20.14 7.05
C ASN A 76 -11.34 19.00 6.14
N LEU A 77 -12.11 18.61 5.11
CA LEU A 77 -11.75 17.53 4.20
C LEU A 77 -11.15 18.11 2.91
N ARG A 78 -9.98 18.74 3.03
CA ARG A 78 -9.29 19.42 1.94
C ARG A 78 -7.84 18.95 1.86
N LEU A 79 -7.33 18.81 0.64
CA LEU A 79 -5.89 18.66 0.42
C LEU A 79 -5.13 19.92 0.86
N PRO A 80 -3.83 19.81 1.19
CA PRO A 80 -3.01 20.96 1.52
C PRO A 80 -2.99 22.01 0.39
N ALA A 81 -2.92 23.29 0.75
CA ALA A 81 -2.85 24.39 -0.23
C ALA A 81 -1.63 24.30 -1.16
N THR A 82 -0.55 23.64 -0.72
CA THR A 82 0.63 23.35 -1.55
C THR A 82 0.32 22.49 -2.78
N CYS A 83 -0.79 21.76 -2.77
CA CYS A 83 -1.25 20.98 -3.92
C CYS A 83 -2.10 21.79 -4.90
N ASP A 84 -2.45 23.03 -4.57
CA ASP A 84 -3.41 23.87 -5.30
C ASP A 84 -4.71 23.10 -5.63
N PRO A 85 -5.48 22.66 -4.62
CA PRO A 85 -6.68 21.86 -4.81
C PRO A 85 -7.86 22.68 -5.33
N PRO A 86 -8.96 22.00 -5.73
CA PRO A 86 -10.21 22.66 -6.10
C PRO A 86 -10.68 23.67 -5.06
N SER A 87 -10.88 24.91 -5.50
CA SER A 87 -11.26 26.06 -4.66
C SER A 87 -11.94 27.14 -5.49
N GLU A 88 -12.37 28.24 -4.88
CA GLU A 88 -12.91 29.39 -5.63
C GLU A 88 -11.88 30.00 -6.59
N THR A 89 -10.60 29.96 -6.22
CA THR A 89 -9.49 30.47 -7.03
C THR A 89 -8.96 29.45 -8.04
N ASN A 90 -9.26 28.16 -7.85
CA ASN A 90 -8.98 27.08 -8.78
C ASN A 90 -10.24 26.20 -8.97
N PRO A 91 -11.26 26.69 -9.69
CA PRO A 91 -12.51 25.95 -9.83
C PRO A 91 -12.28 24.67 -10.65
N PRO A 92 -12.77 23.51 -10.18
CA PRO A 92 -12.63 22.26 -10.90
C PRO A 92 -13.37 22.37 -12.24
N LYS A 93 -12.72 21.95 -13.31
CA LYS A 93 -13.36 21.78 -14.62
C LYS A 93 -13.88 20.37 -14.72
N ARG A 94 -15.00 20.18 -15.40
CA ARG A 94 -15.55 18.85 -15.63
C ARG A 94 -14.50 17.93 -16.28
N ALA A 95 -14.25 16.78 -15.66
CA ALA A 95 -13.29 15.78 -16.12
C ALA A 95 -13.96 14.45 -16.49
N ALA A 96 -13.35 13.71 -17.40
CA ALA A 96 -13.70 12.33 -17.76
C ALA A 96 -12.73 11.34 -17.09
N TRP A 97 -13.31 10.47 -16.26
CA TRP A 97 -12.59 9.50 -15.44
C TRP A 97 -12.76 8.08 -15.98
N ILE A 98 -11.75 7.23 -15.81
CA ILE A 98 -11.89 5.76 -15.86
C ILE A 98 -11.53 5.21 -14.49
N VAL A 99 -12.43 4.44 -13.87
CA VAL A 99 -12.20 3.80 -12.57
C VAL A 99 -12.18 2.29 -12.75
N PHE A 100 -10.97 1.71 -12.81
CA PHE A 100 -10.78 0.26 -12.74
C PHE A 100 -11.06 -0.23 -11.31
N GLY A 101 -11.91 -1.25 -11.16
CA GLY A 101 -12.32 -1.76 -9.85
C GLY A 101 -13.46 -0.96 -9.21
N ALA A 102 -14.33 -0.36 -10.04
CA ALA A 102 -15.43 0.50 -9.62
C ALA A 102 -16.48 -0.20 -8.72
N THR A 103 -16.61 -1.52 -8.82
CA THR A 103 -17.59 -2.28 -8.03
C THR A 103 -17.11 -2.62 -6.61
N GLY A 104 -15.80 -2.51 -6.35
CA GLY A 104 -15.22 -2.67 -5.02
C GLY A 104 -15.45 -1.45 -4.11
N HIS A 105 -15.28 -1.61 -2.80
CA HIS A 105 -15.63 -0.61 -1.78
C HIS A 105 -15.06 0.80 -2.04
N MET A 106 -13.75 0.92 -2.30
CA MET A 106 -13.12 2.20 -2.61
C MET A 106 -13.52 2.74 -3.98
N GLY A 107 -13.55 1.88 -5.00
CA GLY A 107 -13.96 2.28 -6.36
C GLY A 107 -15.38 2.82 -6.40
N ARG A 108 -16.31 2.16 -5.71
CA ARG A 108 -17.73 2.55 -5.64
C ARG A 108 -17.90 3.91 -4.98
N SER A 109 -17.21 4.12 -3.86
CA SER A 109 -17.21 5.41 -3.15
C SER A 109 -16.64 6.52 -4.05
N LEU A 110 -15.58 6.24 -4.80
CA LEU A 110 -14.98 7.19 -5.73
C LEU A 110 -15.89 7.52 -6.91
N VAL A 111 -16.51 6.53 -7.57
CA VAL A 111 -17.46 6.77 -8.66
C VAL A 111 -18.59 7.67 -8.18
N ARG A 112 -19.13 7.43 -6.98
CA ARG A 112 -20.17 8.28 -6.40
C ARG A 112 -19.70 9.71 -6.16
N ALA A 113 -18.48 9.91 -5.66
CA ALA A 113 -17.90 11.24 -5.49
C ALA A 113 -17.74 11.96 -6.84
N ILE A 114 -17.18 11.29 -7.84
CA ILE A 114 -17.02 11.81 -9.22
C ILE A 114 -18.37 12.29 -9.76
N LEU A 115 -19.40 11.45 -9.70
CA LEU A 115 -20.74 11.78 -10.22
C LEU A 115 -21.41 12.91 -9.42
N ALA A 116 -21.21 12.96 -8.10
CA ALA A 116 -21.76 14.02 -7.24
C ALA A 116 -21.17 15.40 -7.55
N HIS A 117 -19.93 15.46 -8.04
CA HIS A 117 -19.28 16.68 -8.54
C HIS A 117 -19.58 17.00 -10.02
N GLY A 118 -20.39 16.16 -10.69
CA GLY A 118 -20.83 16.38 -12.06
C GLY A 118 -19.83 15.94 -13.14
N ASP A 119 -18.73 15.31 -12.76
CA ASP A 119 -17.76 14.71 -13.68
C ASP A 119 -18.37 13.52 -14.45
N GLN A 120 -17.68 13.06 -15.49
CA GLN A 120 -18.02 11.88 -16.27
C GLN A 120 -17.18 10.70 -15.82
N CYS A 121 -17.76 9.50 -15.77
CA CYS A 121 -17.07 8.31 -15.27
C CYS A 121 -17.32 7.09 -16.14
N THR A 122 -16.27 6.41 -16.58
CA THR A 122 -16.34 5.01 -16.94
C THR A 122 -16.11 4.16 -15.68
N ALA A 123 -17.17 3.52 -15.18
CA ALA A 123 -17.12 2.61 -14.04
C ALA A 123 -16.84 1.17 -14.53
N VAL A 124 -15.68 0.62 -14.18
CA VAL A 124 -15.22 -0.68 -14.69
C VAL A 124 -15.30 -1.75 -13.59
N GLY A 125 -16.19 -2.72 -13.77
CA GLY A 125 -16.33 -3.90 -12.92
C GLY A 125 -15.43 -5.06 -13.36
N TRP A 126 -15.32 -6.08 -12.49
CA TRP A 126 -14.51 -7.26 -12.75
C TRP A 126 -15.36 -8.39 -13.35
N THR A 127 -14.94 -8.93 -14.49
CA THR A 127 -15.66 -9.99 -15.22
C THR A 127 -15.91 -11.28 -14.42
N GLN A 128 -15.14 -11.58 -13.37
CA GLN A 128 -15.37 -12.77 -12.54
C GLN A 128 -16.39 -12.55 -11.40
N GLU A 129 -16.68 -11.31 -11.05
CA GLU A 129 -17.60 -10.96 -9.95
C GLU A 129 -18.84 -10.21 -10.41
N ASN A 130 -18.80 -9.63 -11.60
CA ASN A 130 -19.87 -8.79 -12.12
C ASN A 130 -20.38 -9.32 -13.46
N THR A 131 -21.70 -9.34 -13.62
CA THR A 131 -22.36 -9.70 -14.88
C THR A 131 -22.64 -8.45 -15.72
N PRO A 132 -22.84 -8.59 -17.04
CA PRO A 132 -23.26 -7.48 -17.89
C PRO A 132 -24.50 -6.75 -17.37
N GLU A 133 -25.50 -7.48 -16.87
CA GLU A 133 -26.75 -6.92 -16.35
C GLU A 133 -26.54 -6.11 -15.07
N GLN A 134 -25.52 -6.45 -14.27
CA GLN A 134 -25.16 -5.66 -13.09
C GLN A 134 -24.47 -4.37 -13.48
N ILE A 135 -23.57 -4.41 -14.46
CA ILE A 135 -22.84 -3.25 -14.95
C ILE A 135 -23.74 -2.29 -15.73
N GLU A 136 -24.75 -2.81 -16.43
CA GLU A 136 -25.75 -1.98 -17.10
C GLU A 136 -26.47 -1.04 -16.12
N LYS A 137 -26.64 -1.43 -14.85
CA LYS A 137 -27.22 -0.56 -13.81
C LYS A 137 -26.36 0.64 -13.44
N TRP A 138 -25.07 0.62 -13.78
CA TRP A 138 -24.18 1.76 -13.63
C TRP A 138 -24.28 2.73 -14.80
N GLN A 139 -24.99 2.37 -15.87
CA GLN A 139 -25.19 3.25 -17.00
C GLN A 139 -26.10 4.41 -16.60
N ASP A 140 -25.58 5.62 -16.75
CA ASP A 140 -26.30 6.88 -16.52
C ASP A 140 -25.79 7.94 -17.51
N LYS A 141 -26.44 9.10 -17.57
CA LYS A 141 -26.02 10.25 -18.39
C LYS A 141 -24.54 10.60 -18.23
N ASN A 142 -24.00 10.45 -17.01
CA ASN A 142 -22.61 10.76 -16.68
C ASN A 142 -21.78 9.52 -16.34
N CYS A 143 -22.33 8.31 -16.49
CA CYS A 143 -21.66 7.08 -16.11
C CYS A 143 -21.76 6.01 -17.21
N LEU A 144 -20.62 5.48 -17.63
CA LEU A 144 -20.51 4.37 -18.58
C LEU A 144 -20.06 3.11 -17.82
N GLY A 145 -20.90 2.08 -17.79
CA GLY A 145 -20.55 0.81 -17.17
C GLY A 145 -19.79 -0.10 -18.15
N LEU A 146 -18.61 -0.61 -17.76
CA LEU A 146 -17.86 -1.62 -18.54
C LEU A 146 -17.36 -2.77 -17.65
N LEU A 147 -17.01 -3.88 -18.30
CA LEU A 147 -16.37 -5.04 -17.66
C LEU A 147 -14.94 -5.19 -18.16
N CYS A 148 -14.04 -5.56 -17.25
CA CYS A 148 -12.63 -5.81 -17.56
C CYS A 148 -12.05 -6.88 -16.64
N ASP A 149 -11.07 -7.62 -17.14
CA ASP A 149 -10.10 -8.31 -16.31
C ASP A 149 -8.73 -7.70 -16.60
N VAL A 150 -8.18 -6.96 -15.65
CA VAL A 150 -6.91 -6.24 -15.86
C VAL A 150 -5.74 -7.16 -16.19
N ARG A 151 -5.85 -8.46 -15.87
CA ARG A 151 -4.86 -9.49 -16.26
C ARG A 151 -4.86 -9.75 -17.77
N VAL A 152 -5.97 -9.47 -18.46
CA VAL A 152 -6.16 -9.66 -19.90
C VAL A 152 -6.05 -8.31 -20.58
N ARG A 153 -4.88 -8.07 -21.19
CA ARG A 153 -4.47 -6.79 -21.78
C ARG A 153 -5.50 -6.25 -22.78
N GLU A 154 -6.09 -7.11 -23.59
CA GLU A 154 -7.08 -6.76 -24.62
C GLU A 154 -8.36 -6.18 -24.01
N THR A 155 -8.76 -6.64 -22.82
CA THR A 155 -9.96 -6.09 -22.15
C THR A 155 -9.69 -4.70 -21.57
N VAL A 156 -8.46 -4.44 -21.13
CA VAL A 156 -8.02 -3.10 -20.68
C VAL A 156 -8.00 -2.14 -21.88
N GLU A 157 -7.48 -2.60 -23.02
CA GLU A 157 -7.46 -1.80 -24.25
C GLU A 157 -8.89 -1.45 -24.69
N HIS A 158 -9.81 -2.41 -24.64
CA HIS A 158 -11.22 -2.19 -24.96
C HIS A 158 -11.84 -1.11 -24.06
N VAL A 159 -11.61 -1.15 -22.75
CA VAL A 159 -12.12 -0.13 -21.81
C VAL A 159 -11.61 1.26 -22.17
N ILE A 160 -10.30 1.39 -22.43
CA ILE A 160 -9.67 2.68 -22.75
C ILE A 160 -10.27 3.23 -24.05
N LYS A 161 -10.28 2.43 -25.13
CA LYS A 161 -10.85 2.85 -26.43
C LYS A 161 -12.31 3.26 -26.29
N ARG A 162 -13.13 2.43 -25.64
CA ARG A 162 -14.55 2.68 -25.49
C ARG A 162 -14.84 3.94 -24.66
N SER A 163 -14.03 4.20 -23.64
CA SER A 163 -14.14 5.42 -22.83
C SER A 163 -13.82 6.67 -23.64
N ILE A 164 -12.74 6.65 -24.42
CA ILE A 164 -12.34 7.76 -25.29
C ILE A 164 -13.42 7.99 -26.36
N GLU A 165 -13.94 6.94 -26.99
CA GLU A 165 -15.02 7.03 -27.97
C GLU A 165 -16.30 7.65 -27.39
N HIS A 166 -16.62 7.32 -26.14
CA HIS A 166 -17.87 7.76 -25.50
C HIS A 166 -17.79 9.19 -24.97
N TRP A 167 -16.67 9.56 -24.34
CA TRP A 167 -16.49 10.87 -23.69
C TRP A 167 -15.77 11.89 -24.57
N GLY A 168 -15.05 11.45 -25.60
CA GLY A 168 -14.18 12.26 -26.44
C GLY A 168 -12.82 12.61 -25.80
N THR A 169 -12.73 12.54 -24.47
CA THR A 169 -11.50 12.73 -23.69
C THR A 169 -11.42 11.72 -22.54
N VAL A 170 -10.22 11.53 -22.00
CA VAL A 170 -9.98 10.90 -20.70
C VAL A 170 -8.90 11.72 -19.99
N ASP A 171 -9.24 12.25 -18.83
CA ASP A 171 -8.36 13.16 -18.10
C ASP A 171 -7.73 12.45 -16.88
N VAL A 172 -8.48 11.53 -16.27
CA VAL A 172 -8.05 10.82 -15.05
C VAL A 172 -8.30 9.31 -15.18
N ILE A 173 -7.29 8.50 -14.91
CA ILE A 173 -7.39 7.05 -14.78
C ILE A 173 -7.06 6.65 -13.35
N THR A 174 -8.05 6.08 -12.67
CA THR A 174 -7.88 5.52 -11.34
C THR A 174 -7.83 4.00 -11.42
N ASN A 175 -6.82 3.40 -10.79
CA ASN A 175 -6.78 1.96 -10.59
C ASN A 175 -7.05 1.60 -9.14
N CYS A 176 -8.27 1.17 -8.85
CA CYS A 176 -8.69 0.59 -7.57
C CYS A 176 -8.63 -0.94 -7.56
N THR A 177 -8.13 -1.57 -8.63
CA THR A 177 -8.05 -3.04 -8.67
C THR A 177 -6.94 -3.56 -7.79
N GLY A 178 -7.17 -4.75 -7.24
CA GLY A 178 -6.19 -5.48 -6.48
C GLY A 178 -6.78 -6.21 -5.30
N TYR A 179 -6.09 -7.25 -4.88
CA TYR A 179 -6.50 -8.07 -3.75
C TYR A 179 -5.25 -8.67 -3.07
N GLY A 180 -5.39 -9.16 -1.86
CA GLY A 180 -4.33 -9.89 -1.16
C GLY A 180 -4.81 -11.23 -0.61
N VAL A 181 -3.89 -12.17 -0.41
CA VAL A 181 -4.16 -13.43 0.29
C VAL A 181 -3.49 -13.38 1.67
N ILE A 182 -4.30 -13.61 2.70
CA ILE A 182 -3.87 -13.73 4.09
C ILE A 182 -3.55 -15.20 4.38
N ALA A 183 -2.25 -15.49 4.43
CA ALA A 183 -1.67 -16.78 4.81
C ALA A 183 -0.17 -16.59 5.05
N ALA A 184 0.47 -17.57 5.71
CA ALA A 184 1.93 -17.62 5.73
C ALA A 184 2.49 -17.60 4.29
N CYS A 185 3.69 -17.05 4.10
CA CYS A 185 4.28 -17.00 2.75
C CYS A 185 4.46 -18.42 2.17
N GLU A 186 4.81 -19.39 3.01
CA GLU A 186 4.95 -20.81 2.64
C GLU A 186 3.61 -21.49 2.34
N ASP A 187 2.49 -20.98 2.87
CA ASP A 187 1.14 -21.55 2.67
C ASP A 187 0.44 -20.99 1.41
N GLN A 188 1.04 -20.02 0.72
CA GLN A 188 0.52 -19.46 -0.53
C GLN A 188 1.11 -20.23 -1.72
N ASP A 189 0.23 -20.83 -2.51
CA ASP A 189 0.63 -21.63 -3.67
C ASP A 189 0.92 -20.76 -4.91
N ASP A 190 1.50 -21.37 -5.95
CA ASP A 190 1.83 -20.65 -7.20
C ASP A 190 0.62 -19.95 -7.83
N TYR A 191 -0.59 -20.50 -7.65
CA TYR A 191 -1.81 -19.87 -8.12
C TYR A 191 -2.10 -18.57 -7.35
N ASP A 192 -2.02 -18.59 -6.01
CA ASP A 192 -2.18 -17.39 -5.17
C ASP A 192 -1.14 -16.31 -5.52
N LEU A 193 0.13 -16.72 -5.68
CA LEU A 193 1.24 -15.83 -5.97
C LEU A 193 1.07 -15.16 -7.34
N ARG A 194 0.89 -15.96 -8.40
CA ARG A 194 0.78 -15.44 -9.77
C ARG A 194 -0.44 -14.55 -9.94
N ASN A 195 -1.58 -14.91 -9.38
CA ASN A 195 -2.78 -14.09 -9.56
C ASN A 195 -2.67 -12.75 -8.82
N GLN A 196 -2.04 -12.71 -7.63
CA GLN A 196 -1.77 -11.43 -6.96
C GLN A 196 -0.87 -10.54 -7.81
N PHE A 197 0.23 -11.06 -8.36
CA PHE A 197 1.12 -10.29 -9.26
C PHE A 197 0.43 -9.88 -10.57
N ASN A 198 -0.32 -10.79 -11.18
CA ASN A 198 -1.01 -10.53 -12.44
C ASN A 198 -2.07 -9.43 -12.27
N THR A 199 -2.84 -9.45 -11.18
CA THR A 199 -3.85 -8.43 -10.92
C THR A 199 -3.24 -7.13 -10.42
N ASN A 200 -2.45 -7.18 -9.35
CA ASN A 200 -1.99 -5.98 -8.65
C ASN A 200 -0.91 -5.24 -9.43
N PHE A 201 0.04 -5.98 -10.03
CA PHE A 201 1.19 -5.39 -10.72
C PHE A 201 1.01 -5.36 -12.24
N LEU A 202 0.89 -6.52 -12.91
CA LEU A 202 0.78 -6.55 -14.38
C LEU A 202 -0.49 -5.85 -14.87
N GLY A 203 -1.60 -5.99 -14.15
CA GLY A 203 -2.84 -5.26 -14.46
C GLY A 203 -2.66 -3.75 -14.41
N THR A 204 -1.97 -3.24 -13.38
CA THR A 204 -1.59 -1.83 -13.29
C THR A 204 -0.71 -1.42 -14.48
N LEU A 205 0.30 -2.24 -14.81
CA LEU A 205 1.18 -1.97 -15.94
C LEU A 205 0.44 -1.99 -17.29
N HIS A 206 -0.53 -2.88 -17.49
CA HIS A 206 -1.36 -2.91 -18.70
C HIS A 206 -2.14 -1.60 -18.86
N ILE A 207 -2.80 -1.15 -17.79
CA ILE A 207 -3.56 0.12 -17.77
C ILE A 207 -2.65 1.27 -18.19
N ILE A 208 -1.47 1.38 -17.58
CA ILE A 208 -0.48 2.41 -17.89
C ILE A 208 -0.03 2.32 -19.34
N GLN A 209 0.50 1.18 -19.79
CA GLN A 209 1.09 1.05 -21.13
C GLN A 209 0.08 1.31 -22.26
N LEU A 210 -1.19 0.98 -22.04
CA LEU A 210 -2.24 1.17 -23.04
C LEU A 210 -2.82 2.58 -23.06
N SER A 211 -2.75 3.32 -21.95
CA SER A 211 -3.28 4.70 -21.86
C SER A 211 -2.20 5.78 -21.99
N LEU A 212 -0.94 5.47 -21.64
CA LEU A 212 0.14 6.44 -21.61
C LEU A 212 0.43 7.08 -22.98
N PRO A 213 0.40 6.35 -24.12
CA PRO A 213 0.54 6.99 -25.43
C PRO A 213 -0.55 8.03 -25.72
N TYR A 214 -1.78 7.79 -25.23
CA TYR A 214 -2.89 8.74 -25.36
C TYR A 214 -2.67 9.97 -24.47
N PHE A 215 -2.33 9.78 -23.20
CA PHE A 215 -1.98 10.88 -22.27
C PHE A 215 -0.80 11.73 -22.79
N ARG A 216 0.22 11.07 -23.35
CA ARG A 216 1.36 11.74 -23.97
C ARG A 216 0.95 12.57 -25.19
N ALA A 217 0.05 12.06 -26.03
CA ALA A 217 -0.43 12.79 -27.21
C ALA A 217 -1.27 14.03 -26.83
N GLN A 218 -2.08 13.94 -25.77
CA GLN A 218 -2.87 15.09 -25.27
C GLN A 218 -2.09 16.03 -24.34
N ASN A 219 -0.83 15.71 -24.02
CA ASN A 219 0.07 16.47 -23.15
C ASN A 219 -0.53 16.83 -21.78
N HIS A 220 -1.36 15.94 -21.25
CA HIS A 220 -1.85 15.96 -19.89
C HIS A 220 -2.46 14.60 -19.52
N GLY A 221 -2.60 14.34 -18.23
CA GLY A 221 -3.31 13.17 -17.75
C GLY A 221 -2.96 12.87 -16.31
N ARG A 222 -3.83 12.15 -15.62
CA ARG A 222 -3.62 11.84 -14.22
C ARG A 222 -3.85 10.37 -13.92
N TYR A 223 -2.88 9.75 -13.27
CA TYR A 223 -3.01 8.42 -12.71
C TYR A 223 -3.21 8.49 -11.20
N LEU A 224 -4.27 7.88 -10.70
CA LEU A 224 -4.48 7.68 -9.27
C LEU A 224 -4.46 6.18 -8.99
N ILE A 225 -3.34 5.68 -8.47
CA ILE A 225 -3.08 4.25 -8.34
C ILE A 225 -3.23 3.86 -6.87
N PHE A 226 -4.19 3.01 -6.55
CA PHE A 226 -4.37 2.52 -5.19
C PHE A 226 -3.26 1.52 -4.84
N SER A 227 -2.30 1.98 -4.04
CA SER A 227 -1.32 1.15 -3.35
C SER A 227 -1.96 0.61 -2.05
N SER A 228 -1.22 0.64 -0.96
CA SER A 228 -1.61 0.27 0.40
C SER A 228 -0.48 0.70 1.33
N THR A 229 -0.75 0.80 2.63
CA THR A 229 0.33 0.77 3.65
C THR A 229 1.36 -0.34 3.40
N SER A 230 0.93 -1.49 2.86
CA SER A 230 1.79 -2.62 2.49
C SER A 230 2.75 -2.37 1.32
N GLY A 231 2.65 -1.24 0.61
CA GLY A 231 3.67 -0.82 -0.35
C GLY A 231 4.87 -0.11 0.29
N SER A 232 4.73 0.29 1.55
CA SER A 232 5.78 0.96 2.34
C SER A 232 6.26 0.15 3.57
N LEU A 233 5.58 -0.94 3.93
CA LEU A 233 6.00 -1.81 5.05
C LEU A 233 5.52 -3.26 4.87
N GLY A 234 6.29 -4.21 5.43
CA GLY A 234 5.91 -5.63 5.44
C GLY A 234 4.88 -5.93 6.54
N VAL A 235 3.85 -6.70 6.20
CA VAL A 235 2.83 -7.15 7.16
C VAL A 235 2.86 -8.68 7.29
N PRO A 236 3.00 -9.24 8.51
CA PRO A 236 3.01 -10.68 8.71
C PRO A 236 1.72 -11.35 8.20
N GLY A 237 1.88 -12.38 7.37
CA GLY A 237 0.77 -13.08 6.70
C GLY A 237 0.32 -12.45 5.37
N LEU A 238 1.03 -11.42 4.88
CA LEU A 238 0.74 -10.74 3.60
C LEU A 238 1.98 -10.61 2.70
N GLY A 239 3.00 -11.47 2.86
CA GLY A 239 4.28 -11.35 2.16
C GLY A 239 4.16 -11.11 0.64
N PRO A 240 3.48 -12.00 -0.12
CA PRO A 240 3.27 -11.81 -1.54
C PRO A 240 2.49 -10.54 -1.89
N TYR A 241 1.43 -10.21 -1.14
CA TYR A 241 0.69 -8.96 -1.32
C TYR A 241 1.57 -7.72 -1.16
N CYS A 242 2.38 -7.67 -0.09
CA CYS A 242 3.34 -6.59 0.14
C CYS A 242 4.31 -6.48 -1.04
N ALA A 243 4.88 -7.60 -1.50
CA ALA A 243 5.77 -7.60 -2.66
C ALA A 243 5.11 -7.00 -3.91
N THR A 244 3.83 -7.31 -4.19
CA THR A 244 3.12 -6.68 -5.30
C THR A 244 2.93 -5.17 -5.13
N LYS A 245 2.67 -4.69 -3.91
CA LYS A 245 2.46 -3.27 -3.65
C LYS A 245 3.77 -2.49 -3.70
N TYR A 246 4.86 -3.02 -3.16
CA TYR A 246 6.21 -2.47 -3.37
C TYR A 246 6.56 -2.38 -4.85
N ALA A 247 6.26 -3.43 -5.64
CA ALA A 247 6.51 -3.42 -7.08
C ALA A 247 5.69 -2.34 -7.81
N VAL A 248 4.44 -2.12 -7.41
CA VAL A 248 3.61 -1.03 -7.94
C VAL A 248 4.19 0.33 -7.56
N GLU A 249 4.59 0.55 -6.30
CA GLU A 249 5.18 1.84 -5.91
C GLU A 249 6.47 2.13 -6.66
N GLY A 250 7.39 1.16 -6.75
CA GLY A 250 8.63 1.31 -7.50
C GLY A 250 8.40 1.58 -9.00
N LEU A 251 7.39 0.94 -9.61
CA LEU A 251 6.99 1.23 -10.98
C LEU A 251 6.54 2.69 -11.15
N ILE A 252 5.67 3.19 -10.28
CA ILE A 252 5.15 4.56 -10.38
C ILE A 252 6.23 5.59 -10.08
N GLU A 253 7.06 5.36 -9.06
CA GLU A 253 8.20 6.22 -8.74
C GLU A 253 9.16 6.37 -9.90
N SER A 254 9.57 5.25 -10.51
CA SER A 254 10.49 5.27 -11.64
C SER A 254 9.85 5.95 -12.85
N MET A 255 8.59 5.64 -13.15
CA MET A 255 7.88 6.17 -14.31
C MET A 255 7.69 7.69 -14.25
N LEU A 256 7.52 8.26 -13.05
CA LEU A 256 7.29 9.71 -12.90
C LEU A 256 8.39 10.57 -13.55
N TYR A 257 9.66 10.14 -13.45
CA TYR A 257 10.78 10.84 -14.10
C TYR A 257 10.67 10.85 -15.64
N GLU A 258 10.06 9.82 -16.22
CA GLU A 258 9.91 9.68 -17.68
C GLU A 258 8.73 10.50 -18.22
N ILE A 259 7.65 10.63 -17.44
CA ILE A 259 6.38 11.18 -17.92
C ILE A 259 6.14 12.65 -17.56
N ASP A 260 6.92 13.22 -16.65
CA ASP A 260 6.74 14.60 -16.17
C ASP A 260 6.81 15.63 -17.30
N ILE A 261 7.72 15.42 -18.27
CA ILE A 261 7.89 16.27 -19.45
C ILE A 261 6.65 16.34 -20.35
N PHE A 262 5.73 15.39 -20.22
CA PHE A 262 4.45 15.35 -20.95
C PHE A 262 3.28 15.90 -20.14
N ASN A 263 3.57 16.54 -18.99
CA ASN A 263 2.57 17.07 -18.06
C ASN A 263 1.58 16.00 -17.57
N ILE A 264 2.05 14.76 -17.44
CA ILE A 264 1.30 13.63 -16.88
C ILE A 264 1.73 13.46 -15.43
N LYS A 265 0.76 13.32 -14.53
CA LYS A 265 1.00 13.18 -13.09
C LYS A 265 0.49 11.84 -12.58
N ALA A 266 1.13 11.29 -11.56
CA ALA A 266 0.69 10.07 -10.89
C ALA A 266 0.74 10.23 -9.37
N THR A 267 -0.26 9.70 -8.68
CA THR A 267 -0.32 9.62 -7.22
C THR A 267 -0.61 8.20 -6.79
N LEU A 268 0.19 7.69 -5.85
CA LEU A 268 -0.05 6.49 -5.08
C LEU A 268 -1.00 6.83 -3.92
N VAL A 269 -2.19 6.25 -3.94
CA VAL A 269 -3.15 6.34 -2.83
C VAL A 269 -2.87 5.18 -1.88
N GLU A 270 -2.47 5.48 -0.64
CA GLU A 270 -1.99 4.51 0.35
C GLU A 270 -2.97 4.44 1.53
N PRO A 271 -4.11 3.75 1.36
CA PRO A 271 -5.06 3.60 2.45
C PRO A 271 -4.54 2.60 3.49
N GLY A 272 -4.86 2.91 4.75
CA GLY A 272 -4.92 1.93 5.83
C GLY A 272 -6.17 1.05 5.73
N HIS A 273 -6.66 0.59 6.88
CA HIS A 273 -7.86 -0.23 6.94
C HIS A 273 -9.12 0.62 6.70
N VAL A 274 -9.64 0.55 5.48
CA VAL A 274 -10.83 1.28 5.02
C VAL A 274 -12.10 0.64 5.52
N ARG A 275 -13.02 1.47 6.04
CA ARG A 275 -14.38 1.11 6.44
C ARG A 275 -15.24 0.70 5.29
N LEU A 276 -15.90 -0.45 5.43
CA LEU A 276 -17.04 -0.85 4.61
C LEU A 276 -18.22 0.07 4.95
N ASP A 277 -18.19 1.30 4.42
CA ASP A 277 -19.24 2.31 4.61
C ASP A 277 -20.57 1.90 3.93
N GLU A 278 -20.53 0.93 3.00
CA GLU A 278 -21.68 0.49 2.21
C GLU A 278 -21.82 -1.05 2.24
N PRO A 279 -23.06 -1.58 2.30
CA PRO A 279 -23.28 -3.01 2.14
C PRO A 279 -22.82 -3.46 0.74
N ASP A 280 -22.07 -4.56 0.69
CA ASP A 280 -21.78 -5.21 -0.57
C ASP A 280 -23.08 -5.82 -1.11
N ASP A 281 -23.37 -5.65 -2.40
CA ASP A 281 -24.58 -6.19 -3.04
C ASP A 281 -24.63 -7.73 -2.98
N HIS A 282 -23.53 -8.36 -2.51
CA HIS A 282 -23.27 -9.79 -2.54
C HIS A 282 -23.05 -10.46 -1.18
N ILE A 283 -23.13 -9.76 -0.04
CA ILE A 283 -23.11 -10.47 1.26
C ILE A 283 -24.50 -11.07 1.52
N ASN A 284 -24.75 -12.22 0.89
CA ASN A 284 -25.78 -13.15 1.34
C ASN A 284 -25.07 -14.28 2.10
N PRO A 285 -25.19 -14.37 3.44
CA PRO A 285 -24.39 -15.29 4.27
C PRO A 285 -24.63 -16.79 4.00
N HIS A 286 -25.52 -17.16 3.06
CA HIS A 286 -25.99 -18.53 2.87
C HIS A 286 -25.53 -19.25 1.59
N ASN A 287 -24.85 -18.62 0.62
CA ASN A 287 -24.64 -19.22 -0.72
C ASN A 287 -23.19 -19.47 -1.16
N TYR A 288 -22.32 -20.01 -0.30
CA TYR A 288 -20.94 -20.38 -0.70
C TYR A 288 -20.62 -21.88 -0.59
N ALA A 289 -21.62 -22.75 -0.65
CA ALA A 289 -21.40 -24.19 -0.79
C ALA A 289 -22.36 -24.78 -1.85
N SER A 290 -22.08 -24.52 -3.13
CA SER A 290 -22.62 -25.35 -4.21
C SER A 290 -21.71 -26.57 -4.38
N PRO A 291 -22.23 -27.81 -4.28
CA PRO A 291 -21.43 -29.01 -4.57
C PRO A 291 -21.05 -29.01 -6.06
N GLY A 292 -19.76 -28.92 -6.37
CA GLY A 292 -19.21 -28.97 -7.74
C GLY A 292 -18.45 -27.74 -8.21
N ALA A 293 -18.39 -26.65 -7.43
CA ALA A 293 -17.72 -25.41 -7.83
C ALA A 293 -16.26 -25.33 -7.35
N GLY A 294 -15.34 -26.04 -8.02
CA GLY A 294 -13.88 -25.87 -7.83
C GLY A 294 -13.40 -25.98 -6.37
N PRO A 295 -12.14 -25.61 -6.08
CA PRO A 295 -11.72 -25.42 -4.68
C PRO A 295 -12.56 -24.31 -4.04
N PRO A 296 -12.91 -24.43 -2.74
CA PRO A 296 -13.75 -23.45 -2.05
C PRO A 296 -13.13 -22.06 -2.13
N LYS A 297 -13.90 -21.07 -2.61
CA LYS A 297 -13.46 -19.67 -2.64
C LYS A 297 -13.11 -19.23 -1.20
N PRO A 298 -11.89 -18.73 -0.94
CA PRO A 298 -11.50 -18.32 0.41
C PRO A 298 -12.41 -17.22 0.95
N LYS A 299 -12.59 -17.17 2.27
CA LYS A 299 -13.44 -16.16 2.92
C LYS A 299 -12.88 -14.77 2.60
N ARG A 300 -13.69 -13.93 1.96
CA ARG A 300 -13.32 -12.56 1.59
C ARG A 300 -13.60 -11.60 2.74
N TYR A 301 -12.64 -10.72 3.02
CA TYR A 301 -12.75 -9.63 3.98
C TYR A 301 -12.21 -8.35 3.34
N GLY A 302 -13.10 -7.46 2.92
CA GLY A 302 -12.75 -6.36 2.02
C GLY A 302 -12.15 -6.90 0.71
N HIS A 303 -10.94 -6.48 0.36
CA HIS A 303 -10.19 -7.01 -0.79
C HIS A 303 -9.21 -8.13 -0.42
N PHE A 304 -9.25 -8.67 0.80
CA PHE A 304 -8.39 -9.77 1.22
C PHE A 304 -9.12 -11.11 1.23
N PHE A 305 -8.45 -12.16 0.77
CA PHE A 305 -8.89 -13.54 0.89
C PHE A 305 -8.14 -14.23 2.03
N VAL A 306 -8.85 -14.88 2.94
CA VAL A 306 -8.22 -15.61 4.06
C VAL A 306 -8.18 -17.10 3.73
N LYS A 307 -6.97 -17.70 3.67
CA LYS A 307 -6.87 -19.16 3.55
C LYS A 307 -7.36 -19.81 4.86
N PRO A 308 -8.27 -20.80 4.78
CA PRO A 308 -8.90 -21.36 5.97
C PRO A 308 -7.95 -22.25 6.79
N ASN A 309 -7.04 -22.95 6.12
CA ASN A 309 -6.24 -24.04 6.68
C ASN A 309 -4.75 -23.67 6.64
N PRO A 310 -4.20 -23.03 7.68
CA PRO A 310 -2.76 -22.85 7.80
C PRO A 310 -2.05 -24.21 8.00
N SER A 311 -0.84 -24.35 7.48
CA SER A 311 -0.03 -25.54 7.75
C SER A 311 0.39 -25.60 9.22
N GLU A 312 0.79 -26.80 9.68
CA GLU A 312 1.12 -27.06 11.08
C GLU A 312 2.07 -26.00 11.70
N PRO A 313 3.19 -25.60 11.05
CA PRO A 313 4.11 -24.61 11.62
C PRO A 313 3.49 -23.23 11.86
N TYR A 314 2.47 -22.85 11.08
CA TYR A 314 1.82 -21.54 11.15
C TYR A 314 0.42 -21.56 11.79
N SER A 315 -0.03 -22.74 12.21
CA SER A 315 -1.39 -22.98 12.70
C SER A 315 -1.66 -22.41 14.09
N ALA A 316 -0.62 -22.15 14.89
CA ALA A 316 -0.75 -21.57 16.22
C ALA A 316 -1.45 -20.21 16.17
N LEU A 317 -2.42 -19.98 17.06
CA LEU A 317 -3.25 -18.77 17.08
C LEU A 317 -2.42 -17.49 17.22
N THR A 318 -1.31 -17.54 17.94
CA THR A 318 -0.39 -16.42 18.18
C THR A 318 0.74 -16.34 17.17
N SER A 319 0.79 -17.22 16.17
CA SER A 319 1.85 -17.19 15.17
C SER A 319 1.86 -15.84 14.44
N PRO A 320 3.04 -15.33 14.04
CA PRO A 320 3.14 -14.11 13.26
C PRO A 320 2.32 -14.16 11.97
N ALA A 321 2.30 -15.31 11.28
CA ALA A 321 1.51 -15.49 10.06
C ALA A 321 0.00 -15.33 10.27
N GLN A 322 -0.53 -15.63 11.46
CA GLN A 322 -1.93 -15.37 11.81
C GLN A 322 -2.21 -13.90 12.20
N HIS A 323 -1.20 -13.02 12.27
CA HIS A 323 -1.40 -11.62 12.66
C HIS A 323 -2.38 -10.88 11.76
N ALA A 324 -2.19 -10.91 10.43
CA ALA A 324 -3.12 -10.27 9.50
C ALA A 324 -4.55 -10.81 9.67
N ARG A 325 -4.72 -12.12 9.90
CA ARG A 325 -6.04 -12.71 10.18
C ARG A 325 -6.66 -12.14 11.46
N ARG A 326 -5.88 -12.03 12.54
CA ARG A 326 -6.34 -11.44 13.80
C ARG A 326 -6.69 -9.97 13.65
N MET A 327 -5.87 -9.19 12.94
CA MET A 327 -6.11 -7.78 12.66
C MET A 327 -7.42 -7.58 11.89
N VAL A 328 -7.61 -8.35 10.81
CA VAL A 328 -8.82 -8.30 10.01
C VAL A 328 -10.07 -8.65 10.84
N GLN A 329 -10.01 -9.71 11.65
CA GLN A 329 -11.10 -10.08 12.55
C GLN A 329 -11.38 -9.03 13.64
N TRP A 330 -10.33 -8.41 14.18
CA TRP A 330 -10.44 -7.37 15.20
C TRP A 330 -11.03 -6.08 14.63
N LEU A 331 -10.67 -5.73 13.41
CA LEU A 331 -11.08 -4.49 12.76
C LEU A 331 -12.55 -4.47 12.35
N ASN A 332 -13.17 -5.60 12.01
CA ASN A 332 -14.59 -5.74 11.61
C ASN A 332 -15.32 -4.43 11.25
N ASP A 333 -16.33 -4.02 12.03
CA ASP A 333 -17.08 -2.77 11.82
C ASP A 333 -16.36 -1.52 12.38
N ARG A 334 -15.16 -1.70 12.94
CA ARG A 334 -14.34 -0.68 13.62
C ARG A 334 -13.26 -0.10 12.71
N GLN A 335 -13.40 -0.29 11.40
CA GLN A 335 -12.43 0.21 10.43
C GLN A 335 -12.37 1.76 10.48
N PRO A 336 -11.19 2.35 10.73
CA PRO A 336 -11.08 3.78 11.08
C PRO A 336 -11.09 4.71 9.87
N VAL A 337 -10.76 4.23 8.67
CA VAL A 337 -10.62 5.08 7.49
C VAL A 337 -11.93 5.10 6.70
N SER A 338 -12.65 6.22 6.67
CA SER A 338 -13.89 6.31 5.88
C SER A 338 -13.59 6.26 4.38
N ALA A 339 -14.27 5.37 3.67
CA ALA A 339 -14.19 5.23 2.22
C ALA A 339 -14.71 6.48 1.52
N VAL A 340 -15.79 7.06 2.05
CA VAL A 340 -16.43 8.27 1.49
C VAL A 340 -15.52 9.48 1.65
N LYS A 341 -14.92 9.69 2.83
CA LYS A 341 -13.96 10.79 3.01
C LYS A 341 -12.71 10.62 2.14
N SER A 342 -12.24 9.38 2.01
CA SER A 342 -11.11 9.04 1.15
C SER A 342 -11.42 9.30 -0.32
N ALA A 343 -12.61 8.91 -0.79
CA ALA A 343 -13.07 9.16 -2.15
C ALA A 343 -13.12 10.65 -2.50
N GLU A 344 -13.59 11.49 -1.59
CA GLU A 344 -13.60 12.95 -1.77
C GLU A 344 -12.17 13.52 -1.92
N LEU A 345 -11.20 13.07 -1.10
CA LEU A 345 -9.80 13.49 -1.25
C LEU A 345 -9.18 13.00 -2.56
N VAL A 346 -9.52 11.79 -3.01
CA VAL A 346 -9.07 11.24 -4.29
C VAL A 346 -9.71 11.98 -5.47
N TRP A 347 -10.97 12.40 -5.36
CA TRP A 347 -11.59 13.29 -6.34
C TRP A 347 -10.85 14.63 -6.42
N GLN A 348 -10.52 15.25 -5.27
CA GLN A 348 -9.72 16.48 -5.24
C GLN A 348 -8.33 16.29 -5.89
N LEU A 349 -7.69 15.12 -5.70
CA LEU A 349 -6.44 14.79 -6.40
C LEU A 349 -6.62 14.80 -7.91
N GLY A 350 -7.79 14.42 -8.43
CA GLY A 350 -8.16 14.52 -9.84
C GLY A 350 -7.97 15.90 -10.45
N HIS A 351 -8.23 16.92 -9.63
CA HIS A 351 -8.38 18.31 -10.05
C HIS A 351 -7.32 19.27 -9.47
N CYS A 352 -6.41 18.79 -8.61
CA CYS A 352 -5.37 19.63 -8.04
C CYS A 352 -4.20 19.88 -9.01
N SER A 353 -3.59 21.07 -8.98
CA SER A 353 -2.51 21.40 -9.95
C SER A 353 -1.20 20.68 -9.64
N TYR A 354 -0.89 20.48 -8.34
CA TYR A 354 0.38 19.91 -7.88
C TYR A 354 0.13 18.70 -6.97
N PRO A 355 -0.34 17.57 -7.52
CA PRO A 355 -0.59 16.37 -6.74
C PRO A 355 0.70 15.84 -6.10
N PRO A 356 0.66 15.31 -4.87
CA PRO A 356 1.79 14.61 -4.29
C PRO A 356 1.98 13.25 -4.98
N LEU A 357 3.18 12.69 -4.88
CA LEU A 357 3.43 11.30 -5.27
C LEU A 357 2.65 10.33 -4.37
N ARG A 358 2.54 10.60 -3.06
CA ARG A 358 1.82 9.73 -2.10
C ARG A 358 0.73 10.48 -1.37
N LEU A 359 -0.44 9.85 -1.25
CA LEU A 359 -1.51 10.25 -0.34
C LEU A 359 -1.78 9.11 0.64
N ILE A 360 -1.27 9.23 1.87
CA ILE A 360 -1.51 8.29 2.96
C ILE A 360 -2.87 8.60 3.61
N LEU A 361 -3.74 7.60 3.71
CA LEU A 361 -5.09 7.75 4.26
C LEU A 361 -5.29 6.91 5.52
N GLY A 362 -5.45 7.60 6.66
CA GLY A 362 -5.71 7.02 7.98
C GLY A 362 -4.56 7.21 8.97
N SER A 363 -4.88 7.49 10.24
CA SER A 363 -3.87 7.72 11.29
C SER A 363 -2.92 6.53 11.46
N TYR A 364 -3.47 5.31 11.52
CA TYR A 364 -2.67 4.09 11.61
C TYR A 364 -1.69 3.92 10.43
N ALA A 365 -2.13 4.28 9.22
CA ALA A 365 -1.27 4.23 8.03
C ALA A 365 -0.11 5.23 8.14
N VAL A 366 -0.42 6.46 8.53
CA VAL A 366 0.59 7.52 8.74
C VAL A 366 1.60 7.12 9.80
N GLU A 367 1.15 6.62 10.95
CA GLU A 367 2.01 6.21 12.06
C GLU A 367 2.89 5.01 11.65
N SER A 368 2.29 3.97 11.06
CA SER A 368 3.02 2.75 10.68
C SER A 368 4.10 3.02 9.63
N ILE A 369 3.80 3.83 8.61
CA ILE A 369 4.78 4.20 7.58
C ILE A 369 5.88 5.06 8.19
N ARG A 370 5.53 6.06 9.02
CA ARG A 370 6.51 6.91 9.70
C ARG A 370 7.47 6.09 10.55
N ASP A 371 6.97 5.16 11.35
CA ASP A 371 7.81 4.36 12.23
C ASP A 371 8.67 3.36 11.45
N ARG A 372 8.16 2.80 10.34
CA ARG A 372 8.98 2.00 9.42
C ARG A 372 10.13 2.81 8.83
N LEU A 373 9.87 4.04 8.36
CA LEU A 373 10.90 4.89 7.78
C LEU A 373 11.98 5.29 8.80
N LYS A 374 11.58 5.55 10.06
CA LYS A 374 12.54 5.78 11.15
C LYS A 374 13.42 4.55 11.37
N SER A 375 12.82 3.36 11.48
CA SER A 375 13.55 2.11 11.65
C SER A 375 14.53 1.84 10.50
N ILE A 376 14.15 2.13 9.24
CA ILE A 376 15.08 2.04 8.10
C ILE A 376 16.24 3.03 8.26
N THR A 377 15.93 4.26 8.67
CA THR A 377 16.96 5.30 8.85
C THR A 377 17.94 4.89 9.94
N GLU A 378 17.45 4.40 11.08
CA GLU A 378 18.28 3.88 12.18
C GLU A 378 19.16 2.72 11.71
N GLU A 379 18.62 1.76 10.96
CA GLU A 379 19.40 0.66 10.37
C GLU A 379 20.48 1.17 9.40
N ILE A 380 20.18 2.16 8.56
CA ILE A 380 21.20 2.76 7.69
C ILE A 380 22.30 3.41 8.52
N GLU A 381 21.94 4.18 9.56
CA GLU A 381 22.89 4.90 10.40
C GLU A 381 23.80 3.96 11.20
N ASP A 382 23.27 2.83 11.68
CA ASP A 382 24.05 1.79 12.36
C ASP A 382 25.10 1.17 11.43
N TRP A 383 24.74 0.92 10.17
CA TRP A 383 25.56 0.17 9.21
C TRP A 383 26.37 1.06 8.23
N LYS A 384 26.17 2.39 8.22
CA LYS A 384 26.83 3.31 7.27
C LYS A 384 28.36 3.29 7.33
N HIS A 385 28.93 2.94 8.47
CA HIS A 385 30.38 2.86 8.66
C HIS A 385 31.05 1.77 7.80
N LEU A 386 30.26 0.84 7.23
CA LEU A 386 30.71 -0.16 6.26
C LEU A 386 30.69 0.36 4.81
N SER A 387 30.26 1.61 4.56
CA SER A 387 30.31 2.24 3.25
C SER A 387 31.73 2.75 2.97
N PHE A 388 32.49 1.98 2.20
CA PHE A 388 33.83 2.40 1.77
C PHE A 388 33.72 3.30 0.54
N PRO A 389 34.30 4.52 0.55
CA PRO A 389 34.37 5.33 -0.65
C PRO A 389 35.17 4.58 -1.73
N ALA A 390 34.72 4.67 -2.98
CA ALA A 390 35.51 4.20 -4.11
C ALA A 390 36.87 4.92 -4.05
N THR A 391 37.95 4.15 -3.97
CA THR A 391 39.33 4.64 -3.87
C THR A 391 39.56 5.78 -4.87
N ALA A 392 39.90 6.97 -4.38
CA ALA A 392 40.44 8.02 -5.23
C ALA A 392 41.67 7.45 -5.98
N PRO A 393 41.92 7.83 -7.24
CA PRO A 393 43.16 7.46 -7.90
C PRO A 393 44.32 7.88 -7.00
N MET A 394 45.23 6.94 -6.70
CA MET A 394 46.52 7.30 -6.13
C MET A 394 47.28 8.08 -7.20
N ASP A 395 47.12 9.41 -7.21
CA ASP A 395 47.99 10.27 -7.98
C ASP A 395 49.32 10.40 -7.22
N ASP A 396 50.37 10.08 -7.98
CA ASP A 396 51.80 10.12 -7.68
C ASP A 396 52.25 11.27 -6.76
N GLU A 397 52.57 10.97 -5.50
CA GLU A 397 53.52 11.76 -4.70
C GLU A 397 54.62 10.87 -4.12
N ALA A 398 55.50 10.41 -5.01
CA ALA A 398 56.81 9.91 -4.66
C ALA A 398 57.90 10.75 -5.36
N ALA A 399 57.87 12.08 -5.18
CA ALA A 399 58.92 12.95 -5.71
C ALA A 399 59.04 14.30 -4.97
N SER A 400 59.35 14.29 -3.68
CA SER A 400 60.17 15.28 -2.93
C SER A 400 59.81 15.07 -1.47
N GLU A 401 60.69 14.59 -0.58
CA GLU A 401 61.76 15.38 0.01
C GLU A 401 62.82 14.42 0.55
N ARG A 402 64.03 14.48 0.02
CA ARG A 402 65.24 14.05 0.72
C ARG A 402 66.24 15.20 0.62
N GLY A 403 66.23 16.04 1.64
CA GLY A 403 67.17 17.13 1.78
C GLY A 403 66.89 17.97 3.00
N GLN A 404 67.32 17.50 4.17
CA GLN A 404 67.93 18.24 5.29
C GLN A 404 67.63 17.54 6.61
N ASP A 405 68.65 16.90 7.20
CA ASP A 405 69.08 17.14 8.59
C ASP A 405 70.23 16.20 8.96
N GLY A 406 71.26 16.77 9.59
CA GLY A 406 72.46 16.08 10.04
C GLY A 406 73.54 17.06 10.52
N ASP A 407 73.17 17.97 11.41
CA ASP A 407 74.09 18.73 12.27
C ASP A 407 74.54 17.79 13.40
N GLU A 408 75.76 17.26 13.32
CA GLU A 408 76.43 16.57 14.43
C GLU A 408 77.50 17.50 15.00
N GLY A 409 77.32 17.87 16.27
CA GLY A 409 78.27 18.66 17.03
C GLY A 409 79.56 17.92 17.39
N GLN A 410 80.63 18.69 17.55
CA GLN A 410 81.79 18.33 18.38
C GLN A 410 82.31 19.60 19.07
N GLU A 411 82.16 19.65 20.40
CA GLU A 411 82.99 20.47 21.28
C GLU A 411 84.27 19.71 21.65
N ILE A 412 85.37 20.47 21.80
CA ILE A 412 86.37 20.48 22.89
C ILE A 412 87.83 20.58 22.37
N GLU A 413 88.51 21.60 22.91
CA GLU A 413 89.93 22.00 22.94
C GLU A 413 90.57 22.73 21.74
#